data_AF-A0A527ZJV5-F1
#
_entry.id   AF-A0A527ZJV5-F1
#
_cell.length_a   1.000
_cell.length_b   1.000
_cell.length_c   1.000
_cell.angle_alpha   90.00
_cell.angle_beta   90.00
_cell.angle_gamma   90.00
#
_symmetry.space_group_name_H-M   'P 1'
#
loop_
_entity.id
_entity.type
_entity.pdbx_description
1 polymer ?
#
loop_
_entity_poly.entity_id
_entity_poly.type
_entity_poly.pdbx_seq_one_letter_code
_entity_poly.pdbx_strand_id
1 'polypeptide(L)'
;MDIALPGAGGRSIRYRLVGQPAQPVIGARFSRIAYAAAHVVADPLAMADPWSHPAVDWERTMAFRHHLWRLGFHVAEAMDTSQRGMGFDWTNARELIRRSIA
;
A
#
# COMPACT_ATOMS: atom_id res chain seq x y z
N MET A 1 -14.32 19.74 -7.14
CA MET A 1 -15.18 18.56 -6.84
C MET A 1 -15.63 18.69 -5.40
N ASP A 2 -16.93 18.50 -5.15
CA ASP A 2 -17.51 18.56 -3.81
C ASP A 2 -17.88 17.13 -3.36
N ILE A 3 -17.55 16.75 -2.13
CA ILE A 3 -17.84 15.44 -1.53
C ILE A 3 -18.55 15.65 -0.18
N ALA A 4 -19.56 14.84 0.10
CA ALA A 4 -20.19 14.77 1.42
C ALA A 4 -19.35 13.87 2.35
N LEU A 5 -18.85 14.40 3.46
CA LEU A 5 -18.05 13.67 4.45
C LEU A 5 -18.74 13.67 5.83
N PRO A 6 -18.48 12.65 6.68
CA PRO A 6 -18.91 12.70 8.07
C PRO A 6 -18.28 13.88 8.80
N GLY A 7 -19.10 14.66 9.49
CA GLY A 7 -18.71 15.74 10.38
C GLY A 7 -19.08 15.45 11.83
N ALA A 8 -18.80 16.40 12.72
CA ALA A 8 -19.05 16.24 14.15
C ALA A 8 -20.55 16.00 14.45
N GLY A 9 -20.81 15.13 15.43
CA GLY A 9 -22.17 14.79 15.87
C GLY A 9 -23.00 14.01 14.85
N GLY A 10 -22.36 13.25 13.96
CA GLY A 10 -23.04 12.40 12.96
C GLY A 10 -23.66 13.18 11.79
N ARG A 11 -23.43 14.49 11.71
CA ARG A 11 -23.90 15.31 10.58
C ARG A 11 -23.02 15.12 9.36
N SER A 12 -23.60 15.17 8.17
CA SER A 12 -22.81 15.24 6.94
C SER A 12 -22.41 16.69 6.64
N ILE A 13 -21.14 16.90 6.28
CA ILE A 13 -20.61 18.19 5.84
C ILE A 13 -20.18 18.10 4.39
N ARG A 14 -20.42 19.16 3.61
CA ARG A 14 -19.90 19.26 2.24
C ARG A 14 -18.46 19.75 2.29
N TYR A 15 -17.53 18.94 1.81
CA TYR A 15 -16.14 19.30 1.64
C TYR A 15 -15.84 19.55 0.16
N ARG A 16 -15.35 20.75 -0.14
CA ARG A 16 -14.77 21.05 -1.44
C ARG A 16 -13.33 20.61 -1.43
N LEU A 17 -12.95 19.72 -2.35
CA LEU A 17 -11.55 19.35 -2.54
C LEU A 17 -10.73 20.61 -2.85
N VAL A 18 -9.73 20.86 -2.02
CA VAL A 18 -8.76 21.93 -2.16
C VAL A 18 -7.36 21.34 -2.28
N GLY A 19 -6.49 21.98 -3.06
CA GLY A 19 -5.11 21.56 -3.29
C GLY A 19 -4.79 21.30 -4.76
N GLN A 20 -3.49 21.32 -5.07
CA GLN A 20 -2.95 20.94 -6.37
C GLN A 20 -2.17 19.63 -6.19
N PRO A 21 -2.55 18.53 -6.86
CA PRO A 21 -1.84 17.26 -6.74
C PRO A 21 -0.37 17.38 -7.18
N ALA A 22 0.54 16.86 -6.35
CA ALA A 22 1.94 16.76 -6.71
C ALA A 22 2.11 15.86 -7.94
N GLN A 23 2.89 16.32 -8.91
CA GLN A 23 3.18 15.54 -10.12
C GLN A 23 4.36 14.60 -9.87
N PRO A 24 4.24 13.30 -10.20
CA PRO A 24 5.32 12.35 -9.99
C PRO A 24 6.49 12.62 -10.94
N VAL A 25 7.71 12.57 -10.42
CA VAL A 25 8.94 12.57 -11.23
C VAL A 25 9.41 11.13 -11.37
N ILE A 26 9.25 10.57 -12.57
CA ILE A 26 9.69 9.21 -12.87
C ILE A 26 11.22 9.17 -12.95
N GLY A 27 11.84 8.19 -12.29
CA GLY A 27 13.29 8.05 -12.23
C GLY A 27 13.98 9.14 -11.41
N ALA A 28 13.29 9.71 -10.42
CA ALA A 28 13.86 10.72 -9.53
C ALA A 28 15.15 10.21 -8.86
N ARG A 29 16.12 11.11 -8.70
CA ARG A 29 17.35 10.86 -7.95
C ARG A 29 17.33 11.67 -6.67
N PHE A 30 17.65 11.04 -5.56
CA PHE A 30 17.63 11.67 -4.24
C PHE A 30 19.05 11.89 -3.73
N SER A 31 19.25 12.97 -2.97
CA SER A 31 20.48 13.19 -2.19
C SER A 31 20.50 12.38 -0.88
N ARG A 32 19.59 11.41 -0.74
CA ARG A 32 19.38 10.54 0.43
C ARG A 32 18.97 9.15 -0.06
N ILE A 33 19.21 8.13 0.76
CA ILE A 33 18.68 6.78 0.51
C ILE A 33 17.30 6.71 1.13
N ALA A 34 16.26 6.62 0.30
CA ALA A 34 14.87 6.62 0.73
C ALA A 34 14.23 5.25 0.47
N TYR A 35 13.77 4.61 1.55
CA TYR A 35 12.98 3.38 1.49
C TYR A 35 11.51 3.67 1.78
N ALA A 36 10.62 3.05 1.03
CA ALA A 36 9.22 2.93 1.37
C ALA A 36 8.96 1.54 1.97
N ALA A 37 8.44 1.48 3.19
CA ALA A 37 7.85 0.26 3.71
C ALA A 37 6.50 0.06 3.01
N ALA A 38 6.41 -0.95 2.16
CA ALA A 38 5.24 -1.15 1.30
C ALA A 38 4.15 -1.98 1.99
N HIS A 39 2.89 -1.59 1.77
CA HIS A 39 1.72 -2.37 2.21
C HIS A 39 1.49 -3.60 1.31
N VAL A 40 0.57 -4.48 1.68
CA VAL A 40 0.08 -5.58 0.83
C VAL A 40 -1.35 -5.32 0.41
N VAL A 41 -1.75 -5.83 -0.76
CA VAL A 41 -3.14 -5.74 -1.23
C VAL A 41 -3.83 -7.06 -0.93
N ALA A 42 -4.89 -7.01 -0.13
CA ALA A 42 -5.77 -8.14 0.11
C ALA A 42 -6.51 -8.53 -1.18
N ASP A 43 -6.68 -9.82 -1.43
CA ASP A 43 -7.61 -10.31 -2.45
C ASP A 43 -9.02 -10.40 -1.85
N PRO A 44 -9.95 -9.48 -2.20
CA PRO A 44 -11.27 -9.45 -1.59
C PRO A 44 -12.19 -10.59 -2.06
N LEU A 45 -11.83 -11.30 -3.13
CA LEU A 45 -12.63 -12.41 -3.67
C LEU A 45 -12.17 -13.75 -3.11
N ALA A 46 -10.87 -13.89 -2.81
CA ALA A 46 -10.31 -15.10 -2.22
C ALA A 46 -10.32 -15.10 -0.68
N MET A 47 -10.41 -13.94 -0.04
CA MET A 47 -10.36 -13.80 1.42
C MET A 47 -11.67 -14.22 2.09
N ALA A 48 -11.84 -15.53 2.29
CA ALA A 48 -13.02 -16.11 2.93
C ALA A 48 -13.02 -15.99 4.47
N ASP A 49 -11.85 -15.93 5.09
CA ASP A 49 -11.67 -15.74 6.55
C ASP A 49 -10.62 -14.64 6.82
N PRO A 50 -11.03 -13.36 6.82
CA PRO A 50 -10.11 -12.22 6.91
C PRO A 50 -9.31 -12.13 8.22
N TRP A 51 -9.74 -12.83 9.28
CA TRP A 51 -9.11 -12.75 10.60
C TRP A 51 -8.00 -13.79 10.77
N SER A 52 -8.13 -14.94 10.11
CA SER A 52 -7.20 -16.06 10.32
C SER A 52 -6.40 -16.44 9.08
N HIS A 53 -6.93 -16.19 7.88
CA HIS A 53 -6.35 -16.66 6.62
C HIS A 53 -6.21 -15.50 5.63
N PRO A 54 -5.08 -14.77 5.65
CA PRO A 54 -4.85 -13.69 4.69
C PRO A 54 -4.75 -14.24 3.27
N ALA A 55 -5.50 -13.65 2.35
CA ALA A 55 -5.36 -13.87 0.92
C ALA A 55 -4.78 -12.62 0.27
N VAL A 56 -3.68 -12.76 -0.47
CA VAL A 56 -2.96 -11.65 -1.10
C VAL A 56 -3.26 -11.59 -2.58
N ASP A 57 -3.63 -10.41 -3.05
CA ASP A 57 -3.62 -10.09 -4.47
C ASP A 57 -2.18 -9.78 -4.87
N TRP A 58 -1.50 -10.78 -5.41
CA TRP A 58 -0.10 -10.67 -5.78
C TRP A 58 0.15 -9.71 -6.94
N GLU A 59 -0.76 -9.64 -7.91
CA GLU A 59 -0.60 -8.77 -9.07
C GLU A 59 -0.61 -7.31 -8.62
N ARG A 60 -1.63 -6.90 -7.85
CA ARG A 60 -1.73 -5.52 -7.34
C ARG A 60 -0.63 -5.20 -6.33
N THR A 61 -0.26 -6.17 -5.49
CA THR A 61 0.83 -6.02 -4.53
C THR A 61 2.15 -5.72 -5.26
N MET A 62 2.49 -6.47 -6.32
CA MET A 62 3.71 -6.22 -7.12
C MET A 62 3.63 -4.95 -7.96
N ALA A 63 2.46 -4.64 -8.54
CA ALA A 63 2.24 -3.39 -9.27
C ALA A 63 2.58 -2.15 -8.43
N PHE A 64 2.29 -2.17 -7.13
CA PHE A 64 2.66 -1.09 -6.22
C PHE A 64 4.18 -1.00 -5.98
N ARG A 65 4.91 -2.12 -5.95
CA ARG A 65 6.40 -2.09 -5.88
C ARG A 65 6.99 -1.47 -7.14
N HIS A 66 6.50 -1.87 -8.31
CA HIS A 66 6.91 -1.26 -9.57
C HIS A 66 6.59 0.23 -9.62
N HIS A 67 5.48 0.68 -9.05
CA HIS A 67 5.18 2.09 -8.91
C HIS A 67 6.22 2.83 -8.06
N LEU A 68 6.58 2.30 -6.89
CA LEU A 68 7.60 2.90 -6.02
C LEU A 68 8.99 2.94 -6.68
N TRP A 69 9.39 1.86 -7.36
CA TRP A 69 10.65 1.83 -8.12
C TRP A 69 10.67 2.85 -9.26
N ARG A 70 9.55 3.00 -9.99
CA ARG A 70 9.42 4.04 -11.03
C ARG A 70 9.57 5.45 -10.47
N LEU A 71 9.22 5.68 -9.20
CA LEU A 71 9.43 6.95 -8.51
C LEU A 71 10.83 7.12 -7.91
N GLY A 72 11.71 6.12 -8.03
CA GLY A 72 13.09 6.16 -7.54
C GLY A 72 13.27 5.72 -6.08
N PHE A 73 12.21 5.22 -5.42
CA PHE A 73 12.32 4.69 -4.06
C PHE A 73 12.91 3.29 -4.04
N HIS A 74 13.64 2.98 -2.96
CA HIS A 74 13.87 1.60 -2.56
C HIS A 74 12.63 1.07 -1.82
N VAL A 75 12.48 -0.25 -1.76
CA VAL A 75 11.36 -0.89 -1.04
C VAL A 75 11.90 -1.68 0.14
N ALA A 76 11.33 -1.44 1.33
CA ALA A 76 11.56 -2.26 2.52
C ALA A 76 10.41 -3.28 2.62
N GLU A 77 10.71 -4.54 2.33
CA GLU A 77 9.68 -5.58 2.18
C GLU A 77 9.31 -6.32 3.45
N ALA A 78 8.07 -6.81 3.49
CA ALA A 78 7.55 -7.64 4.57
C ALA A 78 7.75 -7.05 5.99
N MET A 79 7.72 -5.72 6.07
CA MET A 79 7.87 -4.91 7.28
C MET A 79 6.53 -4.69 7.99
N ASP A 80 6.52 -3.96 9.10
CA ASP A 80 5.31 -3.65 9.89
C ASP A 80 4.15 -3.08 9.04
N THR A 81 4.43 -2.23 8.05
CA THR A 81 3.42 -1.69 7.11
C THR A 81 2.75 -2.75 6.23
N SER A 82 3.37 -3.91 6.05
CA SER A 82 2.76 -5.09 5.41
C SER A 82 1.92 -5.93 6.39
N GLN A 83 1.70 -5.42 7.62
CA GLN A 83 1.02 -6.09 8.72
C GLN A 83 1.75 -7.32 9.26
N ARG A 84 3.09 -7.33 9.14
CA ARG A 84 3.90 -8.47 9.55
C ARG A 84 3.73 -8.77 11.04
N GLY A 85 3.26 -9.98 11.37
CA GLY A 85 2.99 -10.38 12.76
C GLY A 85 1.65 -9.90 13.33
N MET A 86 0.87 -9.13 12.57
CA MET A 86 -0.47 -8.64 12.94
C MET A 86 -1.51 -9.03 11.88
N GLY A 87 -1.53 -10.32 11.51
CA GLY A 87 -2.44 -10.89 10.50
C GLY A 87 -1.75 -11.28 9.19
N PHE A 88 -0.52 -10.81 8.94
CA PHE A 88 0.31 -11.30 7.84
C PHE A 88 1.34 -12.32 8.33
N ASP A 89 1.07 -13.59 8.05
CA ASP A 89 1.87 -14.72 8.52
C ASP A 89 3.24 -14.82 7.83
N TRP A 90 4.08 -15.72 8.35
CA TRP A 90 5.41 -15.94 7.80
C TRP A 90 5.41 -16.55 6.40
N THR A 91 4.48 -17.46 6.10
CA THR A 91 4.42 -18.13 4.79
C THR A 91 4.18 -17.11 3.69
N ASN A 92 3.20 -16.23 3.88
CA ASN A 92 2.88 -15.14 2.98
C ASN A 92 4.01 -14.11 2.91
N ALA A 93 4.64 -13.77 4.04
CA ALA A 93 5.74 -12.83 4.04
C ALA A 93 6.99 -13.35 3.32
N ARG A 94 7.31 -14.65 3.47
CA ARG A 94 8.38 -15.30 2.74
C ARG A 94 8.10 -15.31 1.23
N GLU A 95 6.86 -15.60 0.85
CA GLU A 95 6.43 -15.57 -0.55
C GLU A 95 6.50 -14.16 -1.14
N LEU A 96 6.08 -13.16 -0.36
CA LEU A 96 6.21 -11.75 -0.74
C LEU A 96 7.66 -11.37 -1.03
N ILE A 97 8.57 -11.66 -0.10
CA ILE A 97 10.01 -11.40 -0.28
C ILE A 97 10.51 -12.11 -1.55
N ARG A 98 10.15 -13.38 -1.75
CA ARG A 98 10.56 -14.17 -2.92
C ARG A 98 10.10 -13.54 -4.23
N ARG A 99 8.86 -13.05 -4.30
CA ARG A 99 8.30 -12.41 -5.51
C ARG A 99 8.92 -11.04 -5.78
N SER A 100 9.23 -10.27 -4.74
CA SER A 100 9.75 -8.91 -4.87
C SER A 100 11.22 -8.84 -5.31
N ILE A 101 11.96 -9.95 -5.25
CA ILE A 101 13.37 -10.05 -5.68
C ILE A 101 13.57 -10.88 -6.96
N ALA A 102 12.52 -11.49 -7.48
CA ALA A 102 12.54 -12.26 -8.73
C ALA A 102 12.46 -11.33 -9.94
#